data_AF-A0A0G0H0D8-F1
#
_entry.id   AF-A0A0G0H0D8-F1
#
_cell.length_a   1.000
_cell.length_b   1.000
_cell.length_c   1.000
_cell.angle_alpha   90.00
_cell.angle_beta   90.00
_cell.angle_gamma   90.00
#
_symmetry.space_group_name_H-M   'P 1'
#
loop_
_entity.id
_entity.type
_entity.pdbx_description
1 polymer ?
#
loop_
_entity_poly.entity_id
_entity_poly.type
_entity_poly.pdbx_seq_one_letter_code
_entity_poly.pdbx_strand_id
1 'polypeptide(L)'
;FVELLNNTNYEADISQWILFGNGKSFVLPRNTIISSKKKIIISSKVTNFSTLDKDALKLTTHQGNMVFTYVSSTTPAVSAKTSNEKITKAKTPVDRNQISQKKTTFAATEAKTPEVAISVPEKQVSAVTDDINFGGPASVVKSNIIKDNPTRMYILALISTVFIGVSVGTVYLIRRKKTVPKAGDDFKILDE
;
A
#
# COMPACT_ATOMS: atom_id res chain seq x y z
N PHE A 1 -13.18 10.08 -6.28
CA PHE A 1 -12.47 9.29 -5.25
C PHE A 1 -11.63 8.24 -5.96
N VAL A 2 -10.66 7.63 -5.26
CA VAL A 2 -9.88 6.49 -5.75
C VAL A 2 -10.21 5.28 -4.88
N GLU A 3 -10.45 4.12 -5.49
CA GLU A 3 -10.66 2.86 -4.77
C GLU A 3 -9.44 1.95 -4.92
N LEU A 4 -8.98 1.39 -3.81
CA LEU A 4 -7.91 0.39 -3.78
C LEU A 4 -8.48 -0.91 -3.22
N LEU A 5 -8.48 -1.97 -4.03
CA LEU A 5 -8.97 -3.30 -3.68
C LEU A 5 -7.79 -4.24 -3.45
N ASN A 6 -7.73 -4.86 -2.27
CA ASN A 6 -6.83 -5.98 -2.05
C ASN A 6 -7.50 -7.27 -2.57
N ASN A 7 -7.09 -7.72 -3.76
CA ASN A 7 -7.61 -8.97 -4.34
C ASN A 7 -6.84 -10.23 -3.88
N THR A 8 -5.91 -10.14 -2.94
CA THR A 8 -5.21 -11.32 -2.40
C THR A 8 -6.06 -12.05 -1.34
N ASN A 9 -5.59 -13.22 -0.91
CA ASN A 9 -6.16 -14.01 0.18
C ASN A 9 -5.52 -13.72 1.55
N TYR A 10 -4.70 -12.66 1.67
CA TYR A 10 -4.02 -12.25 2.90
C TYR A 10 -4.13 -10.73 3.11
N GLU A 11 -3.68 -10.25 4.27
CA GLU A 11 -3.64 -8.81 4.56
C GLU A 11 -2.44 -8.16 3.87
N ALA A 12 -2.70 -7.07 3.14
CA ALA A 12 -1.66 -6.34 2.43
C ALA A 12 -1.30 -5.07 3.20
N ASP A 13 -0.04 -4.95 3.60
CA ASP A 13 0.52 -3.69 4.07
C ASP A 13 0.89 -2.81 2.87
N ILE A 14 0.19 -1.69 2.74
CA ILE A 14 0.40 -0.70 1.68
C ILE A 14 0.90 0.63 2.24
N SER A 15 1.51 0.59 3.43
CA SER A 15 2.11 1.75 4.07
C SER A 15 3.11 2.42 3.14
N GLN A 16 2.97 3.74 2.99
CA GLN A 16 3.86 4.58 2.17
C GLN A 16 3.87 4.22 0.68
N TRP A 17 2.93 3.43 0.19
CA TRP A 17 2.72 3.27 -1.25
C TRP A 17 2.30 4.61 -1.86
N ILE A 18 2.57 4.79 -3.14
CA ILE A 18 2.37 6.07 -3.81
C ILE A 18 1.44 5.89 -5.00
N LEU A 19 0.35 6.66 -4.98
CA LEU A 19 -0.52 6.87 -6.12
C LEU A 19 0.04 8.03 -6.96
N PHE A 20 0.25 7.79 -8.24
CA PHE A 20 0.71 8.79 -9.20
C PHE A 20 -0.33 8.98 -10.31
N GLY A 21 -0.51 10.21 -10.79
CA GLY A 21 -1.36 10.48 -11.95
C GLY A 21 -1.24 11.92 -12.40
N ASN A 22 -0.99 12.15 -13.68
CA ASN A 22 -0.98 13.48 -14.31
C ASN A 22 -0.15 14.53 -13.54
N GLY A 23 1.08 14.17 -13.14
CA GLY A 23 1.98 15.04 -12.36
C GLY A 23 1.65 15.17 -10.87
N LYS A 24 0.54 14.60 -10.41
CA LYS A 24 0.16 14.56 -8.98
C LYS A 24 0.66 13.28 -8.34
N SER A 25 0.93 13.36 -7.05
CA SER A 25 1.26 12.20 -6.22
C SER A 25 0.53 12.25 -4.88
N PHE A 26 0.19 11.08 -4.36
CA PHE A 26 -0.38 10.92 -3.03
C PHE A 26 0.26 9.71 -2.35
N VAL A 27 0.87 9.94 -1.20
CA VAL A 27 1.52 8.90 -0.39
C VAL A 27 0.54 8.40 0.66
N LEU A 28 0.33 7.09 0.71
CA LEU A 28 -0.53 6.48 1.71
C LEU A 28 0.12 6.61 3.11
N PRO A 29 -0.67 6.92 4.16
CA PRO A 29 -0.15 7.00 5.52
C PRO A 29 0.54 5.70 5.98
N ARG A 30 1.38 5.83 7.00
CA ARG A 30 1.95 4.67 7.70
C ARG A 30 0.86 3.84 8.38
N ASN A 31 1.14 2.57 8.57
CA ASN A 31 0.24 1.59 9.21
C ASN A 31 -1.08 1.42 8.45
N THR A 32 -1.04 1.50 7.11
CA THR A 32 -2.20 1.27 6.26
C THR A 32 -2.23 -0.18 5.81
N ILE A 33 -3.12 -0.99 6.39
CA ILE A 33 -3.30 -2.40 6.07
C ILE A 33 -4.68 -2.58 5.45
N ILE A 34 -4.76 -3.29 4.31
CA ILE A 34 -6.03 -3.72 3.71
C ILE A 34 -6.19 -5.22 3.90
N SER A 35 -7.20 -5.64 4.65
CA SER A 35 -7.53 -7.07 4.80
C SER A 35 -7.92 -7.73 3.47
N SER A 36 -7.81 -9.05 3.42
CA SER A 36 -8.13 -9.84 2.22
C SER A 36 -9.52 -9.53 1.67
N LYS A 37 -9.61 -9.36 0.34
CA LYS A 37 -10.85 -9.07 -0.41
C LYS A 37 -11.58 -7.80 0.03
N LYS A 38 -10.93 -6.90 0.78
CA LYS A 38 -11.49 -5.60 1.18
C LYS A 38 -10.93 -4.48 0.31
N LYS A 39 -11.66 -3.37 0.29
CA LYS A 39 -11.25 -2.14 -0.40
C LYS A 39 -11.22 -0.95 0.56
N ILE A 40 -10.39 0.02 0.24
CA ILE A 40 -10.43 1.36 0.83
C ILE A 40 -10.81 2.39 -0.23
N ILE A 41 -11.52 3.43 0.18
CA ILE A 41 -11.95 4.52 -0.68
C ILE A 41 -11.31 5.80 -0.17
N ILE A 42 -10.55 6.47 -1.02
CA ILE A 42 -9.85 7.71 -0.68
C ILE A 42 -10.51 8.86 -1.43
N SER A 43 -10.97 9.87 -0.68
CA SER A 43 -11.65 11.02 -1.24
C SER A 43 -10.74 11.82 -2.17
N SER A 44 -11.31 12.28 -3.29
CA SER A 44 -10.61 13.21 -4.21
C SER A 44 -10.22 14.53 -3.54
N LYS A 45 -10.89 14.93 -2.44
CA LYS A 45 -10.51 16.12 -1.66
C LYS A 45 -9.15 15.97 -0.98
N VAL A 46 -8.71 14.73 -0.71
CA VAL A 46 -7.45 14.44 -0.03
C VAL A 46 -6.35 14.16 -1.04
N THR A 47 -6.68 13.43 -2.12
CA THR A 47 -5.69 13.04 -3.14
C THR A 47 -5.52 14.06 -4.27
N ASN A 48 -6.46 14.99 -4.42
CA ASN A 48 -6.58 15.89 -5.57
C ASN A 48 -6.68 15.19 -6.94
N PHE A 49 -6.97 13.89 -6.97
CA PHE A 49 -7.25 13.16 -8.20
C PHE A 49 -8.68 13.40 -8.68
N SER A 50 -8.82 13.66 -9.97
CA SER A 50 -10.10 13.77 -10.68
C SER A 50 -10.26 12.65 -11.70
N THR A 51 -11.41 12.58 -12.36
CA THR A 51 -11.68 11.64 -13.45
C THR A 51 -10.78 11.85 -14.67
N LEU A 52 -10.19 13.04 -14.83
CA LEU A 52 -9.25 13.35 -15.90
C LEU A 52 -7.89 12.66 -15.70
N ASP A 53 -7.56 12.30 -14.45
CA ASP A 53 -6.28 11.67 -14.12
C ASP A 53 -6.31 10.14 -14.31
N LYS A 54 -7.47 9.59 -14.73
CA LYS A 54 -7.76 8.14 -14.78
C LYS A 54 -6.76 7.37 -15.64
N ASP A 55 -6.44 7.87 -16.83
CA ASP A 55 -5.59 7.15 -17.80
C ASP A 55 -4.09 7.21 -17.43
N ALA A 56 -3.71 8.12 -16.53
CA ALA A 56 -2.36 8.24 -16.03
C ALA A 56 -2.17 7.63 -14.64
N LEU A 57 -3.22 7.05 -14.04
CA LEU A 57 -3.21 6.61 -12.65
C LEU A 57 -2.38 5.33 -12.48
N LYS A 58 -1.38 5.39 -11.61
CA LYS A 58 -0.44 4.30 -11.31
C LYS A 58 -0.30 4.14 -9.81
N LEU A 59 -0.07 2.91 -9.37
CA LEU A 59 0.24 2.58 -7.98
C LEU A 59 1.64 1.98 -7.92
N THR A 60 2.44 2.51 -7.01
CA THR A 60 3.82 2.08 -6.80
C THR A 60 4.06 1.79 -5.32
N THR A 61 5.01 0.89 -5.03
CA THR A 61 5.48 0.65 -3.66
C THR A 61 6.28 1.86 -3.15
N HIS A 62 6.60 1.87 -1.86
CA HIS A 62 7.44 2.92 -1.27
C HIS A 62 8.87 2.95 -1.84
N GLN A 63 9.34 1.85 -2.47
CA GLN A 63 10.61 1.81 -3.19
C GLN A 63 10.50 2.28 -4.65
N GLY A 64 9.31 2.66 -5.12
CA GLY A 64 9.07 3.11 -6.50
C GLY A 64 8.78 1.99 -7.50
N ASN A 65 8.66 0.73 -7.06
CA ASN A 65 8.32 -0.38 -7.94
C ASN A 65 6.84 -0.28 -8.34
N MET A 66 6.55 -0.39 -9.64
CA MET A 66 5.18 -0.33 -10.14
C MET A 66 4.42 -1.62 -9.82
N VAL A 67 3.28 -1.49 -9.12
CA VAL A 67 2.42 -2.62 -8.75
C VAL A 67 1.19 -2.68 -9.65
N PHE A 68 0.65 -1.53 -10.03
CA PHE A 68 -0.57 -1.46 -10.83
C PHE A 68 -0.59 -0.22 -11.73
N THR A 69 -1.14 -0.36 -12.93
CA THR A 69 -1.48 0.75 -13.82
C THR A 69 -2.95 0.66 -14.15
N TYR A 70 -3.67 1.76 -13.93
CA TYR A 70 -5.07 1.86 -14.28
C TYR A 70 -5.18 2.00 -15.80
N VAL A 71 -5.41 0.88 -16.48
CA VAL A 71 -5.82 0.90 -17.88
C VAL A 71 -7.33 1.00 -17.92
N SER A 72 -7.85 2.05 -18.55
CA SER A 72 -9.26 2.16 -18.88
C SER A 72 -9.65 0.96 -19.75
N SER A 73 -10.13 -0.12 -19.12
CA SER A 73 -10.66 -1.29 -19.83
C SER A 73 -11.92 -0.87 -20.57
N THR A 74 -11.76 -0.46 -21.83
CA THR A 74 -12.86 -0.44 -22.79
C THR A 74 -13.16 -1.88 -23.15
N THR A 75 -14.05 -2.53 -22.41
CA THR A 75 -14.75 -3.71 -22.89
C THR A 75 -16.24 -3.39 -22.99
N PRO A 76 -16.86 -3.65 -24.16
CA PRO A 76 -18.25 -3.30 -24.44
C PRO A 76 -19.23 -4.16 -23.66
N ALA A 77 -20.48 -3.70 -23.66
CA ALA A 77 -21.63 -4.31 -23.03
C ALA A 77 -21.87 -5.79 -23.43
N VAL A 78 -22.64 -6.45 -22.55
CA VAL A 78 -23.37 -7.72 -22.74
C VAL A 78 -22.56 -9.00 -22.46
N SER A 79 -22.66 -9.49 -21.22
CA SER A 79 -22.77 -10.94 -21.00
C SER A 79 -24.25 -11.24 -20.80
N ALA A 80 -24.88 -11.66 -21.89
CA ALA A 80 -26.24 -12.17 -21.90
C ALA A 80 -26.31 -13.41 -21.00
N LYS A 81 -27.38 -13.49 -20.21
CA LYS A 81 -27.78 -14.70 -19.51
C LYS A 81 -28.01 -15.79 -20.57
N THR A 82 -27.15 -16.80 -20.63
CA THR A 82 -27.51 -18.07 -21.26
C THR A 82 -27.82 -19.09 -20.17
N SER A 83 -29.10 -19.44 -20.21
CA SER A 83 -29.82 -20.47 -19.48
C SER A 83 -29.25 -21.87 -19.69
N ASN A 84 -29.22 -22.65 -18.60
CA ASN A 84 -29.29 -24.11 -18.44
C ASN A 84 -28.64 -25.03 -19.48
N GLU A 85 -27.77 -25.94 -19.01
CA GLU A 85 -28.06 -27.37 -19.18
C GLU A 85 -27.52 -28.23 -18.03
N LYS A 86 -28.42 -29.05 -17.51
CA LYS A 86 -28.27 -30.05 -16.46
C LYS A 86 -27.96 -31.37 -17.14
N ILE A 87 -26.76 -31.93 -16.96
CA ILE A 87 -26.49 -33.34 -17.30
C ILE A 87 -25.78 -34.04 -16.13
N THR A 88 -26.62 -34.76 -15.38
CA THR A 88 -26.52 -36.14 -14.88
C THR A 88 -25.16 -36.78 -14.55
N LYS A 89 -25.09 -37.28 -13.30
CA LYS A 89 -24.13 -38.23 -12.72
C LYS A 89 -23.88 -39.48 -13.57
N ALA A 90 -22.63 -39.94 -13.57
CA ALA A 90 -22.31 -41.38 -13.54
C ALA A 90 -21.09 -41.63 -12.65
N LYS A 91 -21.23 -42.57 -11.71
CA LYS A 91 -20.17 -43.14 -10.87
C LYS A 91 -19.60 -44.36 -11.59
N THR A 92 -18.27 -44.54 -11.61
CA THR A 92 -17.62 -45.80 -11.22
C THR A 92 -16.13 -45.56 -10.89
N PRO A 93 -15.52 -46.41 -10.03
CA PRO A 93 -14.22 -46.21 -9.40
C PRO A 93 -13.10 -46.96 -10.15
N VAL A 94 -11.89 -47.03 -9.53
CA VAL A 94 -10.64 -47.72 -9.96
C VAL A 94 -9.65 -46.72 -10.59
N ASP A 95 -8.37 -46.56 -10.22
CA ASP A 95 -7.46 -47.33 -9.36
C ASP A 95 -6.43 -46.41 -8.69
N ARG A 96 -5.83 -46.97 -7.66
CA ARG A 96 -4.75 -46.52 -6.78
C ARG A 96 -3.39 -46.44 -7.51
N ASN A 97 -2.54 -45.55 -7.00
CA ASN A 97 -1.07 -45.46 -7.19
C ASN A 97 -0.53 -45.03 -8.56
N GLN A 98 0.05 -43.82 -8.60
CA GLN A 98 1.51 -43.71 -8.65
C GLN A 98 1.98 -42.29 -8.28
N ILE A 99 2.75 -42.25 -7.20
CA ILE A 99 3.60 -41.14 -6.78
C ILE A 99 4.76 -41.10 -7.78
N SER A 100 4.93 -40.00 -8.51
CA SER A 100 6.19 -39.70 -9.18
C SER A 100 6.67 -38.33 -8.76
N GLN A 101 7.61 -38.35 -7.81
CA GLN A 101 8.36 -37.21 -7.33
C GLN A 101 9.20 -36.68 -8.49
N LYS A 102 8.77 -35.57 -9.10
CA LYS A 102 9.62 -34.79 -10.01
C LYS A 102 10.64 -34.02 -9.16
N LYS A 103 11.78 -34.68 -8.92
CA LYS A 103 12.99 -34.09 -8.35
C LYS A 103 13.54 -33.05 -9.32
N THR A 104 13.22 -31.77 -9.10
CA THR A 104 13.85 -30.66 -9.79
C THR A 104 15.24 -30.45 -9.19
N THR A 105 16.24 -31.06 -9.83
CA THR A 105 17.65 -30.73 -9.63
C THR A 105 17.89 -29.34 -10.21
N PHE A 106 18.06 -28.34 -9.33
CA PHE A 106 18.61 -27.05 -9.73
C PHE A 106 20.11 -27.22 -9.96
N ALA A 107 20.50 -27.21 -11.24
CA ALA A 107 21.89 -27.05 -11.62
C ALA A 107 22.31 -25.61 -11.26
N ALA A 108 23.33 -25.50 -10.41
CA ALA A 108 24.05 -24.26 -10.18
C ALA A 108 24.85 -23.95 -11.45
N THR A 109 24.33 -23.08 -12.30
CA THR A 109 25.12 -22.47 -13.38
C THR A 109 25.94 -21.35 -12.78
N GLU A 110 27.23 -21.65 -12.64
CA GLU A 110 28.32 -20.75 -12.30
C GLU A 110 28.36 -19.60 -13.31
N ALA A 111 27.93 -18.41 -12.89
CA ALA A 111 28.01 -17.20 -13.70
C ALA A 111 29.46 -16.71 -13.71
N LYS A 112 30.16 -17.10 -14.78
CA LYS A 112 31.49 -16.60 -15.14
C LYS A 112 31.37 -15.11 -15.48
N THR A 113 31.90 -14.27 -14.60
CA THR A 113 32.10 -12.83 -14.77
C THR A 113 32.94 -12.55 -16.03
N PRO A 114 32.43 -11.79 -17.02
CA PRO A 114 33.31 -11.10 -17.95
C PRO A 114 33.72 -9.76 -17.32
N GLU A 115 34.95 -9.73 -16.82
CA GLU A 115 35.69 -8.51 -16.52
C GLU A 115 35.92 -7.75 -17.83
N VAL A 116 35.09 -6.75 -18.08
CA VAL A 116 35.29 -5.82 -19.20
C VAL A 116 36.23 -4.71 -18.72
N ALA A 117 37.51 -4.87 -19.04
CA ALA A 117 38.49 -3.82 -18.97
C ALA A 117 38.14 -2.72 -19.99
N ILE A 118 37.58 -1.61 -19.52
CA ILE A 118 37.43 -0.40 -20.31
C ILE A 118 38.77 0.33 -20.26
N SER A 119 39.58 0.12 -21.30
CA SER A 119 40.74 0.95 -21.61
C SER A 119 40.24 2.29 -22.17
N VAL A 120 40.45 3.36 -21.40
CA VAL A 120 40.21 4.73 -21.84
C VAL A 120 41.47 5.25 -22.52
N PRO A 121 41.43 5.65 -23.81
CA PRO A 121 42.56 6.32 -24.42
C PRO A 121 42.60 7.78 -23.96
N GLU A 122 43.69 8.13 -23.28
CA GLU A 122 44.10 9.49 -23.00
C GLU A 122 44.35 10.22 -24.33
N LYS A 123 43.50 11.21 -24.63
CA LYS A 123 43.74 12.17 -25.70
C LYS A 123 43.74 13.58 -25.11
N GLN A 124 44.95 14.05 -24.82
CA GLN A 124 45.24 15.45 -24.58
C GLN A 124 44.90 16.26 -25.84
N VAL A 125 44.06 17.28 -25.71
CA VAL A 125 44.03 18.42 -26.62
C VAL A 125 43.87 19.69 -25.80
N SER A 126 44.89 20.52 -25.89
CA SER A 126 44.96 21.87 -25.35
C SER A 126 43.97 22.83 -25.99
N ALA A 127 43.44 23.73 -25.14
CA ALA A 127 43.24 25.16 -25.35
C ALA A 127 42.57 25.64 -26.64
N VAL A 128 41.29 26.04 -26.52
CA VAL A 128 40.80 27.32 -27.06
C VAL A 128 39.82 27.89 -26.04
N THR A 129 40.18 29.07 -25.53
CA THR A 129 39.36 29.98 -24.72
C THR A 129 38.20 30.52 -25.54
N ASP A 130 36.98 30.55 -24.98
CA ASP A 130 36.11 31.74 -25.00
C ASP A 130 34.93 31.56 -24.04
N ASP A 131 34.85 32.50 -23.11
CA ASP A 131 33.76 32.91 -22.23
C ASP A 131 32.40 32.20 -22.33
N ILE A 132 32.03 31.38 -21.33
CA ILE A 132 30.68 31.43 -20.74
C ILE A 132 30.74 31.12 -19.23
N ASN A 133 30.42 32.17 -18.48
CA ASN A 133 30.31 32.27 -17.04
C ASN A 133 29.26 31.30 -16.46
N PHE A 134 29.68 30.26 -15.73
CA PHE A 134 28.81 29.39 -14.91
C PHE A 134 29.17 29.47 -13.41
N GLY A 135 29.38 30.69 -12.93
CA GLY A 135 29.38 31.02 -11.50
C GLY A 135 27.97 31.35 -11.03
N GLY A 136 27.11 30.35 -10.86
CA GLY A 136 25.82 30.54 -10.20
C GLY A 136 26.01 30.68 -8.68
N PRO A 137 25.45 31.71 -8.02
CA PRO A 137 25.51 31.79 -6.57
C PRO A 137 24.68 30.65 -5.98
N ALA A 138 25.30 29.86 -5.10
CA ALA A 138 24.59 28.93 -4.23
C ALA A 138 23.56 29.72 -3.41
N SER A 139 22.31 29.70 -3.85
CA SER A 139 21.17 30.23 -3.13
C SER A 139 20.96 29.37 -1.87
N VAL A 140 21.56 29.81 -0.77
CA VAL A 140 21.23 29.35 0.57
C VAL A 140 19.75 29.66 0.80
N VAL A 141 18.91 28.63 0.70
CA VAL A 141 17.51 28.69 1.10
C VAL A 141 17.50 28.93 2.60
N LYS A 142 17.40 30.20 3.02
CA LYS A 142 17.00 30.57 4.37
C LYS A 142 15.61 29.99 4.60
N SER A 143 15.53 28.91 5.38
CA SER A 143 14.26 28.46 5.90
C SER A 143 13.62 29.63 6.63
N ASN A 144 12.43 30.00 6.19
CA ASN A 144 11.61 30.99 6.88
C ASN A 144 11.22 30.37 8.23
N ILE A 145 11.96 30.71 9.29
CA ILE A 145 11.64 30.33 10.65
C ILE A 145 10.35 31.08 10.98
N ILE A 146 9.22 30.39 10.81
CA ILE A 146 7.90 30.86 11.22
C ILE A 146 8.02 31.17 12.72
N LYS A 147 7.94 32.46 13.06
CA LYS A 147 7.90 32.96 14.42
C LYS A 147 6.87 32.16 15.20
N ASP A 148 7.37 31.34 16.12
CA ASP A 148 6.60 30.53 17.03
C ASP A 148 5.68 31.46 17.85
N ASN A 149 4.38 31.35 17.60
CA ASN A 149 3.42 32.12 18.36
C ASN A 149 3.20 31.38 19.69
N PRO A 150 3.64 31.91 20.85
CA PRO A 150 3.57 31.21 22.13
C PRO A 150 2.13 30.79 22.46
N THR A 151 1.15 31.57 22.00
CA THR A 151 -0.29 31.29 22.13
C THR A 151 -0.69 29.94 21.52
N ARG A 152 -0.09 29.53 20.40
CA ARG A 152 -0.39 28.24 19.77
C ARG A 152 0.11 27.06 20.61
N MET A 153 1.25 27.23 21.28
CA MET A 153 1.81 26.21 22.17
C MET A 153 0.92 26.01 23.41
N TYR A 154 0.44 27.09 24.02
CA TYR A 154 -0.48 27.01 25.16
C TYR A 154 -1.83 26.37 24.80
N ILE A 155 -2.38 26.69 23.62
CA ILE A 155 -3.64 26.10 23.15
C ILE A 155 -3.49 24.58 22.97
N LEU A 156 -2.39 24.12 22.36
CA LEU A 156 -2.13 22.70 22.18
C LEU A 156 -1.95 21.97 23.53
N ALA A 157 -1.24 22.57 24.49
CA ALA A 157 -1.07 22.00 25.82
C ALA A 157 -2.40 21.88 26.60
N LEU A 158 -3.29 22.86 26.48
CA LEU A 158 -4.60 22.85 27.13
C LEU A 158 -5.50 21.74 26.56
N ILE A 159 -5.51 21.58 25.23
CA ILE A 159 -6.24 20.50 24.55
C ILE A 159 -5.73 19.13 25.04
N SER A 160 -4.42 18.90 25.06
CA SER A 160 -3.84 17.63 25.54
C SER A 160 -4.24 17.29 26.98
N THR A 161 -4.29 18.28 27.86
CA THR A 161 -4.65 18.09 29.27
C THR A 161 -6.12 17.64 29.43
N VAL A 162 -7.04 18.21 28.64
CA VAL A 162 -8.46 17.80 28.64
C VAL A 162 -8.62 16.36 28.16
N PHE A 163 -7.92 15.98 27.08
CA PHE A 163 -7.99 14.61 26.56
C PHE A 163 -7.48 13.57 27.55
N ILE A 164 -6.36 13.82 28.23
CA ILE A 164 -5.81 12.90 29.25
C ILE A 164 -6.78 12.79 30.45
N GLY A 165 -7.38 13.89 30.89
CA GLY A 165 -8.32 13.89 32.01
C GLY A 165 -9.59 13.06 31.76
N VAL A 166 -10.18 13.16 30.55
CA VAL A 166 -11.40 12.41 30.19
C VAL A 166 -11.13 10.90 30.07
N SER A 167 -9.96 10.51 29.56
CA SER A 167 -9.59 9.10 29.41
C SER A 167 -9.43 8.37 30.76
N VAL A 168 -8.85 9.02 31.77
CA VAL A 168 -8.67 8.38 33.10
C VAL A 168 -9.99 8.23 33.85
N GLY A 169 -10.89 9.23 33.74
CA GLY A 169 -12.20 9.19 34.43
C GLY A 169 -13.15 8.09 33.93
N THR A 170 -13.17 7.83 32.62
CA THR A 170 -14.05 6.80 32.03
C THR A 170 -13.65 5.37 32.45
N VAL A 171 -12.35 5.08 32.51
CA VAL A 171 -11.83 3.77 32.95
C VAL A 171 -12.19 3.51 34.42
N TYR A 172 -12.10 4.53 35.28
CA TYR A 172 -12.47 4.41 36.69
C TYR A 172 -13.96 4.09 36.88
N LEU A 173 -14.84 4.72 36.08
CA LEU A 173 -16.29 4.47 36.16
C LEU A 173 -16.69 3.07 35.64
N ILE A 174 -16.04 2.56 34.60
CA ILE A 174 -16.28 1.19 34.10
C ILE A 174 -15.86 0.15 35.13
N ARG A 175 -14.73 0.39 35.83
CA ARG A 175 -14.24 -0.54 36.86
C ARG A 175 -15.17 -0.63 38.06
N ARG A 176 -15.84 0.46 38.44
CA ARG A 176 -16.78 0.47 39.58
C ARG A 176 -18.11 -0.24 39.30
N LYS A 177 -18.52 -0.36 38.02
CA LYS A 177 -19.82 -0.95 37.64
C LYS A 177 -19.81 -2.46 37.36
N LYS A 178 -18.72 -3.19 37.64
CA LYS A 178 -18.74 -4.66 37.56
C LYS A 178 -19.54 -5.25 38.73
N THR A 179 -20.83 -5.46 38.51
CA THR A 179 -21.60 -6.50 39.20
C THR A 179 -20.93 -7.84 38.91
N VAL A 180 -20.51 -8.55 39.95
CA VAL A 180 -19.90 -9.89 39.84
C VAL A 180 -20.93 -10.81 39.18
N PRO A 181 -20.69 -11.36 37.98
CA PRO A 181 -21.58 -12.35 37.40
C PRO A 181 -21.59 -13.59 38.30
N LYS A 182 -22.79 -14.03 38.67
CA LYS A 182 -23.01 -15.20 39.51
C LYS A 182 -22.68 -16.43 38.67
N ALA A 183 -21.59 -17.13 39.00
CA ALA A 183 -21.17 -18.32 38.29
C ALA A 183 -22.28 -19.40 38.39
N GLY A 184 -22.80 -19.87 37.26
CA GLY A 184 -23.71 -21.02 37.22
C GLY A 184 -24.89 -20.97 36.24
N ASP A 185 -25.08 -19.90 35.47
CA ASP A 185 -26.28 -19.74 34.62
C ASP A 185 -26.07 -20.13 33.13
N ASP A 186 -24.86 -20.60 32.76
CA ASP A 186 -24.43 -20.71 31.36
C ASP A 186 -24.61 -22.10 30.72
N PHE A 187 -25.20 -23.08 31.41
CA PHE A 187 -25.35 -24.44 30.86
C PHE A 187 -26.80 -24.95 30.94
N LYS A 188 -27.39 -25.19 29.76
CA LYS A 188 -28.58 -26.04 29.58
C LYS A 188 -28.14 -27.34 28.93
N ILE A 189 -28.44 -28.46 29.58
CA ILE A 189 -28.33 -29.79 28.99
C ILE A 189 -29.56 -29.98 28.08
N LEU A 190 -29.31 -30.36 26.82
CA LEU A 190 -30.34 -30.81 25.90
C LEU A 190 -30.34 -32.33 25.95
N ASP A 191 -31.43 -32.92 26.46
CA ASP A 191 -31.70 -34.35 26.30
C ASP A 191 -32.21 -34.60 24.88
N GLU A 192 -31.76 -35.71 24.30
CA GLU A 192 -32.07 -36.22 22.96
C GLU A 192 -33.54 -36.60 22.78
#